data_AF-A0A2V6QAB0-F1
#
_entry.id   AF-A0A2V6QAB0-F1
#
_cell.length_a   1.000
_cell.length_b   1.000
_cell.length_c   1.000
_cell.angle_alpha   90.00
_cell.angle_beta   90.00
_cell.angle_gamma   90.00
#
_symmetry.space_group_name_H-M   'P 1'
#
loop_
_entity.id
_entity.type
_entity.pdbx_description
1 polymer ?
#
loop_
_entity_poly.entity_id
_entity_poly.type
_entity_poly.pdbx_seq_one_letter_code
_entity_poly.pdbx_strand_id
1 'polypeptide(L)'
;MSPGGHLVTTVTACAAAAAATESWPLVAGLAAGGFWIDVDHAIDYVVFERQRDLRPGAFLRYYLEGRVRRTVLALHSYELFAVLIALAWGTGNPWLLGYVGGALMHLALDLAFNGEFTPRSIVAFYSFTYRAVHRFDAAYLLGSGPPRDVAPGFWTAFFGGARAPRAVLDSPDSHASARRRG
;
A
#
# COMPACT_ATOMS: atom_id res chain seq x y z
N MET A 1 -4.54 3.51 -2.37
CA MET A 1 -4.53 4.24 -3.65
C MET A 1 -3.95 3.33 -4.73
N SER A 2 -4.09 3.64 -6.03
CA SER A 2 -3.40 2.86 -7.07
C SER A 2 -1.90 3.19 -7.11
N PRO A 3 -1.02 2.28 -7.58
CA PRO A 3 0.41 2.58 -7.71
C PRO A 3 0.70 3.83 -8.55
N GLY A 4 -0.07 4.06 -9.62
CA GLY A 4 0.03 5.26 -10.42
C GLY A 4 -0.39 6.53 -9.67
N GLY A 5 -1.34 6.41 -8.73
CA GLY A 5 -1.68 7.48 -7.82
C GLY A 5 -0.50 7.90 -6.93
N HIS A 6 0.18 6.93 -6.29
CA HIS A 6 1.37 7.20 -5.47
C HIS A 6 2.48 7.87 -6.28
N LEU A 7 2.70 7.43 -7.52
CA LEU A 7 3.67 8.05 -8.42
C LEU A 7 3.34 9.53 -8.69
N VAL A 8 2.09 9.82 -9.08
CA VAL A 8 1.65 11.21 -9.36
C VAL A 8 1.82 12.08 -8.13
N THR A 9 1.35 11.63 -6.96
CA THR A 9 1.47 12.42 -5.72
C THR A 9 2.92 12.63 -5.31
N THR A 10 3.79 11.63 -5.49
CA THR A 10 5.22 11.77 -5.22
C THR A 10 5.86 12.81 -6.14
N VAL A 11 5.57 12.77 -7.43
CA VAL A 11 6.08 13.78 -8.38
C VAL A 11 5.59 15.18 -8.02
N THR A 12 4.31 15.34 -7.66
CA THR A 12 3.76 16.62 -7.20
C THR A 12 4.46 17.13 -5.93
N ALA A 13 4.67 16.25 -4.95
CA ALA A 13 5.37 16.59 -3.72
C ALA A 13 6.84 16.97 -3.95
N CYS A 14 7.54 16.27 -4.85
CA CYS A 14 8.89 16.63 -5.28
C CYS A 14 8.94 18.03 -5.91
N ALA A 15 8.02 18.34 -6.81
CA ALA A 15 7.96 19.66 -7.45
C ALA A 15 7.71 20.78 -6.43
N ALA A 16 6.78 20.57 -5.49
CA ALA A 16 6.51 21.50 -4.42
C ALA A 16 7.73 21.70 -3.49
N ALA A 17 8.39 20.60 -3.10
CA ALA A 17 9.59 20.65 -2.26
C ALA A 17 10.76 21.36 -2.95
N ALA A 18 10.95 21.14 -4.25
CA ALA A 18 11.97 21.81 -5.05
C ALA A 18 11.75 23.33 -5.07
N ALA A 19 10.50 23.77 -5.29
CA ALA A 19 10.14 25.18 -5.29
C ALA A 19 10.23 25.85 -3.90
N ALA A 20 10.00 25.09 -2.82
CA ALA A 20 9.93 25.64 -1.47
C ALA A 20 11.27 25.65 -0.72
N THR A 21 12.20 24.73 -1.03
CA THR A 21 13.39 24.49 -0.20
C THR A 21 14.71 24.69 -0.93
N GLU A 22 14.71 24.68 -2.26
CA GLU A 22 15.92 24.65 -3.11
C GLU A 22 16.93 23.54 -2.74
N SER A 23 16.51 22.54 -1.97
CA SER A 23 17.36 21.46 -1.46
C SER A 23 17.19 20.18 -2.27
N TRP A 24 18.02 20.01 -3.29
CA TRP A 24 18.05 18.80 -4.11
C TRP A 24 18.27 17.51 -3.32
N PRO A 25 19.13 17.45 -2.27
CA PRO A 25 19.20 16.32 -1.36
C PRO A 25 17.85 15.91 -0.77
N LEU A 26 17.06 16.90 -0.31
CA LEU A 26 15.75 16.67 0.27
C LEU A 26 14.76 16.17 -0.78
N VAL A 27 14.75 16.79 -1.97
CA VAL A 27 13.86 16.39 -3.08
C VAL A 27 14.18 14.97 -3.55
N ALA A 28 15.46 14.63 -3.72
CA ALA A 28 15.89 13.30 -4.14
C ALA A 28 15.59 12.25 -3.05
N GLY A 29 15.77 12.60 -1.77
CA GLY A 29 15.30 11.81 -0.65
C GLY A 29 13.79 11.57 -0.74
N LEU A 30 12.99 12.62 -0.94
CA LEU A 30 11.52 12.54 -1.04
C LEU A 30 11.07 11.63 -2.18
N ALA A 31 11.68 11.76 -3.36
CA ALA A 31 11.43 10.87 -4.48
C ALA A 31 11.76 9.41 -4.14
N ALA A 32 12.91 9.18 -3.53
CA ALA A 32 13.33 7.84 -3.10
C ALA A 32 12.38 7.27 -2.04
N GLY A 33 11.95 8.06 -1.06
CA GLY A 33 11.01 7.63 -0.03
C GLY A 33 9.64 7.25 -0.58
N GLY A 34 9.09 8.09 -1.47
CA GLY A 34 7.78 7.85 -2.08
C GLY A 34 7.74 6.65 -3.04
N PHE A 35 8.90 6.26 -3.59
CA PHE A 35 9.01 5.16 -4.56
C PHE A 35 9.60 3.87 -3.97
N TRP A 36 10.68 3.93 -3.18
CA TRP A 36 11.37 2.73 -2.67
C TRP A 36 10.65 2.06 -1.52
N ILE A 37 9.70 2.72 -0.86
CA ILE A 37 8.87 2.07 0.15
C ILE A 37 8.17 0.82 -0.42
N ASP A 38 7.73 0.87 -1.68
CA ASP A 38 7.07 -0.26 -2.38
C ASP A 38 7.99 -1.42 -2.76
N VAL A 39 9.32 -1.28 -2.60
CA VAL A 39 10.26 -2.35 -2.92
C VAL A 39 10.03 -3.57 -2.04
N ASP A 40 9.46 -3.40 -0.85
CA ASP A 40 9.10 -4.53 0.00
C ASP A 40 8.01 -5.42 -0.60
N HIS A 41 7.11 -4.90 -1.44
CA HIS A 41 6.21 -5.73 -2.23
C HIS A 41 6.97 -6.62 -3.21
N ALA A 42 7.98 -6.09 -3.90
CA ALA A 42 8.80 -6.90 -4.81
C ALA A 42 9.59 -7.98 -4.05
N ILE A 43 10.13 -7.64 -2.88
CA ILE A 43 10.80 -8.59 -2.00
C ILE A 43 9.82 -9.67 -1.54
N ASP A 44 8.63 -9.28 -1.09
CA ASP A 44 7.59 -10.21 -0.64
C ASP A 44 7.18 -11.17 -1.75
N TYR A 45 6.94 -10.65 -2.95
CA TYR A 45 6.58 -11.41 -4.13
C TYR A 45 7.59 -12.52 -4.45
N VAL A 46 8.89 -12.21 -4.39
CA VAL A 46 9.95 -13.16 -4.76
C VAL A 46 10.32 -14.09 -3.61
N VAL A 47 10.49 -13.54 -2.40
CA VAL A 47 11.07 -14.27 -1.25
C VAL A 47 10.02 -15.04 -0.48
N PHE A 48 8.92 -14.38 -0.11
CA PHE A 48 7.90 -14.97 0.76
C PHE A 48 6.79 -15.68 -0.03
N GLU A 49 6.37 -15.07 -1.13
CA GLU A 49 5.35 -15.61 -2.04
C GLU A 49 5.92 -16.54 -3.10
N ARG A 50 7.26 -16.60 -3.22
CA ARG A 50 8.03 -17.51 -4.09
C ARG A 50 7.65 -17.42 -5.56
N GLN A 51 7.16 -16.26 -6.00
CA GLN A 51 6.80 -16.03 -7.39
C GLN A 51 8.06 -15.84 -8.23
N ARG A 52 8.05 -16.40 -9.44
CA ARG A 52 9.19 -16.38 -10.37
C ARG A 52 8.93 -15.57 -11.64
N ASP A 53 7.68 -15.21 -11.90
CA ASP A 53 7.30 -14.39 -13.05
C ASP A 53 7.53 -12.90 -12.70
N LEU A 54 8.66 -12.36 -13.16
CA LEU A 54 9.09 -10.99 -12.86
C LEU A 54 8.54 -9.95 -13.83
N ARG A 55 7.63 -10.33 -14.74
CA ARG A 55 7.01 -9.36 -15.64
C ARG A 55 6.17 -8.37 -14.82
N PRO A 56 6.30 -7.05 -15.04
CA PRO A 56 5.57 -6.04 -14.25
C PRO A 56 4.06 -6.26 -14.21
N GLY A 57 3.47 -6.73 -15.32
CA GLY A 57 2.05 -7.06 -15.38
C GLY A 57 1.65 -8.28 -14.54
N ALA A 58 2.50 -9.30 -14.42
CA ALA A 58 2.24 -10.46 -13.58
C ALA A 58 2.31 -10.09 -12.10
N PHE A 59 3.34 -9.34 -11.72
CA PHE A 59 3.51 -8.76 -10.39
C PHE A 59 2.31 -7.90 -9.99
N LEU A 60 1.96 -6.92 -10.83
CA LEU A 60 0.86 -5.99 -10.52
C LEU A 60 -0.47 -6.73 -10.34
N ARG A 61 -0.80 -7.66 -11.25
CA ARG A 61 -2.02 -8.45 -11.15
C ARG A 61 -2.04 -9.33 -9.91
N TYR A 62 -0.91 -9.88 -9.49
CA TYR A 62 -0.82 -10.71 -8.29
C TYR A 62 -1.33 -9.98 -7.05
N TYR A 63 -0.91 -8.74 -6.85
CA TYR A 63 -1.35 -7.90 -5.73
C TYR A 63 -2.79 -7.41 -5.92
N LEU A 64 -3.13 -6.91 -7.11
CA LEU A 64 -4.46 -6.34 -7.36
C LEU A 64 -5.58 -7.39 -7.28
N GLU A 65 -5.33 -8.62 -7.72
CA GLU A 65 -6.31 -9.73 -7.64
C GLU A 65 -6.45 -10.28 -6.21
N GLY A 66 -5.62 -9.84 -5.26
CA GLY A 66 -5.64 -10.32 -3.88
C GLY A 66 -5.07 -11.73 -3.70
N ARG A 67 -4.16 -12.17 -4.58
CA ARG A 67 -3.55 -13.52 -4.51
C ARG A 67 -2.47 -13.66 -3.42
N VAL A 68 -2.19 -12.58 -2.71
CA VAL A 68 -1.18 -12.49 -1.66
C VAL A 68 -1.57 -13.38 -0.48
N ARG A 69 -0.61 -14.18 0.00
CA ARG A 69 -0.71 -15.09 1.15
C ARG A 69 0.07 -14.58 2.35
N ARG A 70 1.21 -13.92 2.12
CA ARG A 70 2.04 -13.28 3.15
C ARG A 70 2.17 -11.79 2.91
N THR A 71 2.00 -11.00 3.98
CA THR A 71 2.15 -9.54 3.97
C THR A 71 3.22 -9.10 4.95
N VAL A 72 4.49 -9.29 4.59
CA VAL A 72 5.62 -8.94 5.46
C VAL A 72 5.89 -7.44 5.43
N LEU A 73 5.85 -6.82 4.23
CA LEU A 73 5.96 -5.38 3.93
C LEU A 73 6.72 -4.59 5.00
N ALA A 74 8.01 -4.90 5.19
CA ALA A 74 8.79 -4.36 6.30
C ALA A 74 8.98 -2.84 6.22
N LEU A 75 9.02 -2.27 5.01
CA LEU A 75 9.19 -0.83 4.80
C LEU A 75 7.91 -0.07 5.15
N HIS A 76 6.76 -0.73 5.03
CA HIS A 76 5.45 -0.27 5.50
C HIS A 76 5.24 -0.54 7.00
N SER A 77 6.22 -0.25 7.86
CA SER A 77 6.07 -0.49 9.30
C SER A 77 6.31 0.72 10.19
N TYR A 78 5.40 0.97 11.14
CA TYR A 78 5.55 2.04 12.12
C TYR A 78 6.85 1.93 12.92
N GLU A 79 7.26 0.70 13.23
CA GLU A 79 8.50 0.43 13.95
C GLU A 79 9.73 0.91 13.16
N LEU A 80 9.79 0.64 11.85
CA LEU A 80 10.86 1.17 11.00
C LEU A 80 10.77 2.69 10.87
N PHE A 81 9.57 3.24 10.69
CA PHE A 81 9.38 4.69 10.61
C PHE A 81 9.84 5.40 11.88
N ALA A 82 9.55 4.87 13.07
CA ALA A 82 10.02 5.45 14.33
C ALA A 82 11.55 5.54 14.39
N VAL A 83 12.24 4.48 13.95
CA VAL A 83 13.71 4.45 13.86
C VAL A 83 14.22 5.47 12.84
N LEU A 84 13.65 5.48 11.63
CA LEU A 84 14.07 6.39 10.56
C LEU A 84 13.81 7.86 10.91
N ILE A 85 12.70 8.17 11.57
CA ILE A 85 12.39 9.52 12.07
C ILE A 85 13.42 9.95 13.11
N ALA A 86 13.72 9.09 14.09
CA ALA A 86 14.72 9.38 15.11
C ALA A 86 16.11 9.61 14.50
N LEU A 87 16.50 8.81 13.49
CA LEU A 87 17.75 8.98 12.76
C LEU A 87 17.76 10.26 11.92
N ALA A 88 16.68 10.57 11.21
CA ALA A 88 16.55 11.80 10.42
C ALA A 88 16.71 13.04 11.32
N TRP A 89 16.03 13.03 12.46
CA TRP A 89 16.09 14.10 13.45
C TRP A 89 17.48 14.23 14.07
N GLY A 90 18.07 13.12 14.51
CA GLY A 90 19.37 13.11 15.18
C GLY A 90 20.54 13.47 14.27
N THR A 91 20.45 13.16 12.97
CA THR A 91 21.52 13.46 12.00
C THR A 91 21.33 14.78 11.26
N GLY A 92 20.10 15.31 11.19
CA GLY A 92 19.77 16.46 10.36
C GLY A 92 20.03 16.24 8.86
N ASN A 93 20.21 14.98 8.42
CA ASN A 93 20.59 14.69 7.04
C ASN A 93 19.40 14.96 6.10
N PRO A 94 19.51 15.92 5.15
CA PRO A 94 18.40 16.30 4.29
C PRO A 94 17.93 15.17 3.37
N TRP A 95 18.82 14.26 2.95
CA TRP A 95 18.43 13.07 2.18
C TRP A 95 17.52 12.15 2.99
N LEU A 96 17.89 11.87 4.24
CA LEU A 96 17.13 10.99 5.12
C LEU A 96 15.81 11.63 5.53
N LEU A 97 15.81 12.94 5.81
CA LEU A 97 14.60 13.70 6.07
C LEU A 97 13.64 13.67 4.88
N GLY A 98 14.16 13.87 3.67
CA GLY A 98 13.40 13.72 2.43
C GLY A 98 12.81 12.32 2.30
N TYR A 99 13.63 11.28 2.46
CA TYR A 99 13.20 9.87 2.40
C TYR A 99 12.06 9.58 3.37
N VAL A 100 12.20 9.96 4.62
CA VAL A 100 11.14 9.80 5.63
C VAL A 100 9.88 10.56 5.23
N GLY A 101 10.00 11.79 4.74
CA GLY A 101 8.87 12.59 4.28
C GLY A 101 8.11 11.93 3.12
N GLY A 102 8.83 11.48 2.09
CA GLY A 102 8.23 10.79 0.95
C GLY A 102 7.57 9.46 1.34
N ALA A 103 8.24 8.67 2.18
CA ALA A 103 7.72 7.38 2.65
C ALA A 103 6.50 7.57 3.59
N LEU A 104 6.50 8.58 4.46
CA LEU A 104 5.34 8.89 5.33
C LEU A 104 4.15 9.37 4.51
N MET A 105 4.38 10.20 3.49
CA MET A 105 3.33 10.60 2.56
C MET A 105 2.73 9.38 1.87
N HIS A 106 3.57 8.47 1.37
CA HIS A 106 3.12 7.22 0.76
C HIS A 106 2.23 6.42 1.73
N LEU A 107 2.73 6.17 2.94
CA LEU A 107 2.00 5.45 3.99
C LEU A 107 0.68 6.12 4.36
N ALA A 108 0.64 7.45 4.41
CA ALA A 108 -0.58 8.22 4.70
C ALA A 108 -1.64 8.05 3.61
N LEU A 109 -1.25 8.07 2.33
CA LEU A 109 -2.16 7.80 1.21
C LEU A 109 -2.73 6.38 1.30
N ASP A 110 -1.88 5.45 1.71
CA ASP A 110 -2.25 4.07 1.95
C ASP A 110 -3.30 3.93 3.07
N LEU A 111 -3.06 4.55 4.23
CA LEU A 111 -4.02 4.62 5.33
C LEU A 111 -5.36 5.26 4.92
N ALA A 112 -5.32 6.33 4.12
CA ALA A 112 -6.50 7.09 3.72
C ALA A 112 -7.34 6.36 2.66
N PHE A 113 -6.70 5.68 1.71
CA PHE A 113 -7.38 5.17 0.51
C PHE A 113 -7.49 3.64 0.45
N ASN A 114 -6.82 2.89 1.32
CA ASN A 114 -6.89 1.42 1.35
C ASN A 114 -7.66 0.86 2.57
N GLY A 115 -8.31 1.72 3.37
CA GLY A 115 -9.06 1.33 4.58
C GLY A 115 -10.09 0.23 4.34
N GLU A 116 -10.73 0.25 3.17
CA GLU A 116 -11.75 -0.72 2.78
C GLU A 116 -11.22 -2.16 2.63
N PHE A 117 -9.90 -2.33 2.48
CA PHE A 117 -9.26 -3.63 2.24
C PHE A 117 -8.67 -4.28 3.49
N THR A 118 -8.83 -3.66 4.66
CA THR A 118 -8.30 -4.14 5.95
C THR A 118 -9.44 -4.22 6.97
N PRO A 119 -10.29 -5.27 6.89
CA PRO A 119 -11.56 -5.33 7.60
C PRO A 119 -11.44 -5.38 9.14
N ARG A 120 -10.23 -5.55 9.68
CA ARG A 120 -9.98 -5.55 11.12
C ARG A 120 -9.52 -4.20 11.64
N SER A 121 -8.39 -3.72 11.14
CA SER A 121 -7.85 -2.41 11.48
C SER A 121 -6.73 -2.07 10.51
N ILE A 122 -6.96 -1.06 9.66
CA ILE A 122 -5.90 -0.55 8.79
C ILE A 122 -4.72 0.00 9.59
N VAL A 123 -4.99 0.61 10.74
CA VAL A 123 -3.96 1.17 11.60
C VAL A 123 -3.09 0.06 12.17
N ALA A 124 -3.69 -1.00 12.71
CA ALA A 124 -2.91 -2.11 13.25
C ALA A 124 -2.12 -2.85 12.16
N PHE A 125 -2.64 -2.93 10.94
CA PHE A 125 -1.98 -3.58 9.80
C PHE A 125 -0.56 -3.04 9.56
N TYR A 126 -0.35 -1.73 9.69
CA TYR A 126 0.97 -1.13 9.47
C TYR A 126 1.94 -1.27 10.66
N SER A 127 1.56 -1.95 11.75
CA SER A 127 2.55 -2.44 12.72
C SER A 127 3.18 -3.74 12.21
N PHE A 128 4.51 -3.77 12.12
CA PHE A 128 5.26 -5.00 11.82
C PHE A 128 5.01 -6.06 12.88
N THR A 129 5.01 -5.67 14.16
CA THR A 129 4.78 -6.57 15.29
C THR A 129 3.41 -7.21 15.20
N TYR A 130 2.36 -6.43 14.90
CA TYR A 130 1.01 -6.95 14.70
C TYR A 130 0.97 -7.99 13.57
N ARG A 131 1.57 -7.70 12.42
CA ARG A 131 1.65 -8.66 11.31
C ARG A 131 2.45 -9.90 11.69
N ALA A 132 3.55 -9.77 12.41
CA ALA A 132 4.38 -10.89 12.87
C ALA A 132 3.63 -11.81 13.85
N VAL A 133 2.89 -11.26 14.81
CA VAL A 133 2.02 -12.03 15.74
C VAL A 133 0.96 -12.82 14.98
N HIS A 134 0.47 -12.27 13.88
CA HIS A 134 -0.46 -12.94 12.97
C HIS A 134 0.24 -13.70 11.83
N ARG A 135 1.54 -14.00 11.99
CA ARG A 135 2.36 -14.82 11.08
C ARG A 135 2.36 -14.30 9.64
N PHE A 136 2.14 -13.01 9.46
CA PHE A 136 2.01 -12.32 8.18
C PHE A 136 0.87 -12.86 7.31
N ASP A 137 -0.10 -13.58 7.87
CA ASP A 137 -1.18 -14.24 7.12
C ASP A 137 -2.13 -13.20 6.49
N ALA A 138 -2.10 -13.10 5.16
CA ALA A 138 -2.91 -12.14 4.42
C ALA A 138 -4.41 -12.41 4.54
N ALA A 139 -4.86 -13.66 4.62
CA ALA A 139 -6.27 -13.99 4.79
C ALA A 139 -6.79 -13.52 6.15
N TYR A 140 -5.94 -13.59 7.18
CA TYR A 140 -6.21 -12.99 8.48
C TYR A 140 -6.17 -11.44 8.38
N LEU A 141 -5.08 -10.88 7.86
CA LEU A 141 -4.83 -9.43 7.97
C LEU A 141 -5.73 -8.58 7.05
N LEU A 142 -5.97 -9.05 5.83
CA LEU A 142 -6.71 -8.35 4.77
C LEU A 142 -8.11 -8.93 4.52
N GLY A 143 -8.44 -10.06 5.16
CA GLY A 143 -9.68 -10.79 4.94
C GLY A 143 -9.63 -11.74 3.74
N SER A 144 -10.60 -12.65 3.66
CA SER A 144 -10.78 -13.60 2.56
C SER A 144 -11.93 -13.13 1.67
N GLY A 145 -11.65 -12.25 0.71
CA GLY A 145 -12.64 -11.78 -0.26
C GLY A 145 -12.59 -12.56 -1.57
N PRO A 146 -13.66 -12.55 -2.38
CA PRO A 146 -13.60 -13.06 -3.74
C PRO A 146 -12.50 -12.35 -4.54
N PRO A 147 -11.93 -13.00 -5.58
CA PRO A 147 -10.95 -12.38 -6.46
C PRO A 147 -11.46 -11.04 -6.98
N ARG A 148 -10.60 -10.03 -6.96
CA ARG A 148 -10.96 -8.67 -7.39
C ARG A 148 -10.85 -8.55 -8.90
N ASP A 149 -11.75 -7.78 -9.49
CA ASP A 149 -11.68 -7.47 -10.91
C ASP A 149 -10.56 -6.45 -11.18
N VAL A 150 -9.63 -6.83 -12.05
CA VAL A 150 -8.52 -5.99 -12.48
C VAL A 150 -8.70 -5.64 -13.95
N ALA A 151 -8.54 -4.35 -14.28
CA ALA A 151 -8.70 -3.88 -15.64
C ALA A 151 -7.72 -4.60 -16.61
N PRO A 152 -8.14 -4.86 -17.86
CA PRO A 152 -7.25 -5.41 -18.86
C PRO A 152 -6.19 -4.36 -19.24
N GLY A 153 -4.92 -4.78 -19.30
CA GLY A 153 -3.78 -3.93 -19.65
C GLY A 153 -3.00 -3.41 -18.43
N PHE A 154 -1.69 -3.21 -18.61
CA PHE A 154 -0.80 -2.79 -17.51
C PHE A 154 -1.12 -1.38 -17.00
N TRP A 155 -1.18 -0.39 -17.90
CA TRP A 155 -1.34 1.02 -17.50
C TRP A 155 -2.71 1.32 -16.89
N THR A 156 -3.77 0.72 -17.43
CA THR A 156 -5.12 0.80 -16.89
C THR A 156 -5.19 0.21 -15.48
N ALA A 157 -4.56 -0.94 -15.23
CA ALA A 157 -4.45 -1.52 -13.89
C ALA A 157 -3.56 -0.68 -12.96
N PHE A 158 -2.45 -0.13 -13.47
CA PHE A 158 -1.47 0.64 -12.70
C PHE A 158 -2.07 1.94 -12.15
N PHE A 159 -2.85 2.66 -12.96
CA PHE A 159 -3.54 3.88 -12.53
C PHE A 159 -4.92 3.62 -11.94
N GLY A 160 -5.61 2.55 -12.35
CA GLY A 160 -6.98 2.26 -11.95
C GLY A 160 -7.13 1.40 -10.68
N GLY A 161 -6.09 0.63 -10.31
CA GLY A 161 -6.16 -0.31 -9.19
C GLY A 161 -7.14 -1.46 -9.40
N ALA A 162 -7.51 -2.12 -8.29
CA ALA A 162 -8.52 -3.17 -8.28
C ALA A 162 -9.89 -2.59 -7.90
N ARG A 163 -10.97 -3.10 -8.49
CA ARG A 163 -12.33 -2.74 -8.10
C ARG A 163 -12.97 -3.86 -7.28
N ALA A 164 -13.76 -3.49 -6.29
CA ALA A 164 -14.63 -4.44 -5.61
C ALA A 164 -15.62 -5.05 -6.62
N PRO A 165 -15.89 -6.36 -6.58
CA PRO A 165 -16.83 -6.98 -7.51
C PRO A 165 -18.22 -6.37 -7.36
N ARG A 166 -18.86 -6.05 -8.49
CA ARG A 166 -20.18 -5.39 -8.61
C ARG A 166 -21.32 -6.08 -7.84
N ALA A 167 -21.17 -7.37 -7.52
CA ALA A 167 -22.22 -8.20 -6.94
C ALA A 167 -22.64 -7.86 -5.49
N VAL A 168 -21.88 -7.02 -4.77
CA VAL A 168 -22.22 -6.63 -3.38
C VAL A 168 -23.10 -5.38 -3.30
N LEU A 169 -23.21 -4.59 -4.39
CA LEU A 169 -23.96 -3.34 -4.39
C LEU A 169 -25.39 -3.47 -4.93
N ASP A 170 -25.71 -4.57 -5.63
CA ASP A 170 -26.98 -4.75 -6.34
C ASP A 170 -27.85 -5.93 -5.82
N SER A 171 -27.70 -6.37 -4.56
CA SER A 171 -28.63 -7.34 -3.97
C SER A 171 -29.77 -6.65 -3.21
N PRO A 172 -30.99 -6.52 -3.77
CA PRO A 172 -32.14 -5.95 -3.07
C PRO A 172 -32.77 -6.87 -2.00
N ASP A 173 -32.22 -8.06 -1.75
CA ASP A 173 -32.93 -9.11 -0.99
C ASP A 173 -32.69 -9.11 0.54
N SER A 174 -31.88 -8.20 1.11
CA SER A 174 -31.64 -8.18 2.56
C SER A 174 -32.73 -7.50 3.40
N HIS A 175 -33.77 -6.92 2.77
CA HIS A 175 -34.86 -6.23 3.48
C HIS A 175 -36.24 -6.92 3.45
N ALA A 176 -36.41 -8.06 2.77
CA ALA A 176 -37.76 -8.62 2.52
C ALA A 176 -38.19 -9.81 3.39
N SER A 177 -37.31 -10.50 4.13
CA SER A 177 -37.70 -11.75 4.83
C SER A 177 -38.11 -11.60 6.31
N ALA A 178 -38.01 -10.40 6.90
CA ALA A 178 -38.38 -10.17 8.31
C ALA A 178 -39.89 -9.94 8.56
N ARG A 179 -40.77 -10.08 7.56
CA ARG A 179 -42.23 -9.81 7.69
C ARG A 179 -43.16 -10.97 7.32
N ARG A 180 -42.71 -12.22 7.40
CA ARG A 180 -43.60 -13.40 7.29
C ARG A 180 -43.31 -14.45 8.35
N ARG A 181 -43.42 -14.03 9.62
CA ARG A 181 -43.79 -14.91 10.75
C ARG A 181 -44.64 -14.07 11.70
N GLY A 182 -45.93 -14.12 11.48
CA GLY A 182 -47.00 -13.51 12.27
C GLY A 182 -48.29 -14.18 11.83
#